data_AF-A0A918KE88-F1
#
_entry.id   AF-A0A918KE88-F1
#
_cell.length_a   1.000
_cell.length_b   1.000
_cell.length_c   1.000
_cell.angle_alpha   90.00
_cell.angle_beta   90.00
_cell.angle_gamma   90.00
#
_symmetry.space_group_name_H-M   'P 1'
#
loop_
_entity.id
_entity.type
_entity.pdbx_description
1 polymer ?
#
loop_
_entity_poly.entity_id
_entity_poly.type
_entity_poly.pdbx_seq_one_letter_code
_entity_poly.pdbx_strand_id
1 'polypeptide(L)'
;MARETQQGAFMPNLRLPLFLTRLSIFYFLLPWQLMRFTKPESASGIAEKYYHLPGLSASLGLAIGIFWMALLIAFLVGFKKTVSYGLVFALHAGGILLVLPSYILGTEVYNQLFLAAIPAAAAMGLLWLLRKEDTFLSIQGKLG
;
A
#
# COMPACT_ATOMS: atom_id res chain seq x y z
N MET A 1 -25.81 -32.32 -33.87
CA MET A 1 -26.13 -32.12 -32.44
C MET A 1 -24.84 -32.34 -31.65
N ALA A 2 -23.94 -31.35 -31.63
CA ALA A 2 -22.66 -31.43 -30.95
C ALA A 2 -22.85 -30.99 -29.50
N ARG A 3 -22.51 -31.87 -28.55
CA ARG A 3 -22.57 -31.59 -27.12
C ARG A 3 -21.42 -30.64 -26.78
N GLU A 4 -21.74 -29.39 -26.45
CA GLU A 4 -20.81 -28.48 -25.79
C GLU A 4 -20.46 -29.08 -24.42
N THR A 5 -19.25 -29.60 -24.29
CA THR A 5 -18.64 -29.89 -22.98
C THR A 5 -18.41 -28.57 -22.27
N GLN A 6 -19.32 -28.17 -21.39
CA GLN A 6 -19.00 -27.23 -20.32
C GLN A 6 -18.01 -27.91 -19.37
N GLN A 7 -16.72 -27.82 -19.70
CA GLN A 7 -15.66 -27.96 -18.70
C GLN A 7 -15.82 -26.78 -17.74
N GLY A 8 -16.41 -27.03 -16.58
CA GLY A 8 -16.49 -26.04 -15.51
C GLY A 8 -15.09 -25.56 -15.17
N ALA A 9 -14.79 -24.30 -15.50
CA ALA A 9 -13.50 -23.71 -15.23
C ALA A 9 -13.20 -23.77 -13.72
N PHE A 10 -12.04 -24.28 -13.35
CA PHE A 10 -11.56 -24.23 -11.96
C PHE A 10 -11.45 -22.77 -11.52
N MET A 11 -12.27 -22.36 -10.55
CA MET A 11 -12.23 -21.02 -9.95
C MET A 11 -11.38 -21.07 -8.68
N PRO A 12 -10.13 -20.57 -8.67
CA PRO A 12 -9.29 -20.59 -7.49
C PRO A 12 -9.91 -19.76 -6.36
N ASN A 13 -9.79 -20.24 -5.12
CA ASN A 13 -10.25 -19.48 -3.96
C ASN A 13 -9.29 -18.31 -3.66
N LEU A 14 -9.73 -17.10 -4.00
CA LEU A 14 -8.93 -15.89 -3.83
C LEU A 14 -8.97 -15.32 -2.40
N ARG A 15 -9.86 -15.80 -1.52
CA ARG A 15 -10.14 -15.16 -0.23
C ARG A 15 -8.91 -15.11 0.68
N LEU A 16 -8.22 -16.26 0.82
CA LEU A 16 -7.04 -16.35 1.68
C LEU A 16 -5.82 -15.64 1.05
N PRO A 17 -5.47 -15.84 -0.24
CA PRO A 17 -4.39 -15.08 -0.88
C PRO A 17 -4.53 -13.57 -0.79
N LEU A 18 -5.74 -13.03 -1.03
CA LEU A 18 -5.99 -11.59 -0.94
C LEU A 18 -5.88 -11.07 0.50
N PHE A 19 -6.41 -11.82 1.48
CA PHE A 19 -6.22 -11.48 2.90
C PHE A 19 -4.75 -11.47 3.32
N LEU A 20 -3.96 -12.48 2.94
CA LEU A 20 -2.53 -12.52 3.24
C LEU A 20 -1.78 -11.36 2.59
N THR A 21 -2.17 -10.99 1.36
CA THR A 21 -1.64 -9.82 0.67
C THR A 21 -1.95 -8.54 1.45
N ARG A 22 -3.19 -8.38 1.93
CA ARG A 22 -3.63 -7.22 2.72
C ARG A 22 -2.87 -7.12 4.04
N LEU A 23 -2.75 -8.22 4.75
CA LEU A 23 -2.00 -8.27 6.01
C LEU A 23 -0.51 -7.96 5.80
N SER A 24 0.08 -8.46 4.72
CA SER A 24 1.50 -8.25 4.40
C SER A 24 1.78 -6.79 4.04
N ILE A 25 0.91 -6.14 3.26
CA ILE A 25 1.01 -4.71 2.95
C ILE A 25 0.89 -3.86 4.22
N PHE A 26 -0.07 -4.20 5.09
CA PHE A 26 -0.23 -3.54 6.38
C PHE A 26 1.08 -3.61 7.18
N TYR A 27 1.63 -4.81 7.34
CA TYR A 27 2.87 -5.03 8.09
C TYR A 27 4.07 -4.33 7.46
N PHE A 28 4.17 -4.32 6.13
CA PHE A 28 5.22 -3.62 5.40
C PHE A 28 5.19 -2.09 5.64
N LEU A 29 4.00 -1.48 5.65
CA LEU A 29 3.84 -0.03 5.84
C LEU A 29 3.91 0.41 7.31
N LEU A 30 3.56 -0.47 8.25
CA LEU A 30 3.40 -0.12 9.66
C LEU A 30 4.66 0.55 10.28
N PRO A 31 5.89 0.02 10.12
CA PRO A 31 7.09 0.64 10.70
C PRO A 31 7.31 2.08 10.21
N TRP A 32 7.01 2.36 8.94
CA TRP A 32 7.15 3.70 8.36
C TRP A 32 6.19 4.70 8.98
N GLN A 33 4.96 4.28 9.28
CA GLN A 33 3.98 5.16 9.91
C GLN A 33 4.21 5.29 11.42
N LEU A 34 4.63 4.22 12.11
CA LEU A 34 5.00 4.29 13.52
C LEU A 34 6.22 5.20 13.77
N MET A 35 7.16 5.25 12.83
CA MET A 35 8.32 6.16 12.90
C MET A 35 7.89 7.63 13.01
N ARG A 36 6.76 8.03 12.43
CA ARG A 36 6.26 9.41 12.51
C ARG A 36 5.91 9.86 13.93
N PHE A 37 5.65 8.92 14.83
CA PHE A 37 5.34 9.18 16.24
C PHE A 37 6.52 8.89 17.17
N THR A 38 7.32 7.87 16.84
CA THR A 38 8.41 7.39 17.70
C THR A 38 9.76 8.05 17.39
N LYS A 39 9.96 8.51 16.16
CA LYS A 39 11.18 9.17 15.67
C LYS A 39 10.83 10.28 14.67
N PRO A 40 10.08 11.31 15.09
CA PRO A 40 9.56 12.35 14.20
C PRO A 40 10.67 13.08 13.41
N GLU A 41 11.87 13.24 13.98
CA GLU A 41 13.03 13.85 13.32
C GLU A 41 13.50 13.00 12.12
N SER A 42 13.49 11.67 12.25
CA SER A 42 13.82 10.76 11.16
C SER A 42 12.79 10.84 10.03
N ALA A 43 11.50 10.95 10.38
CA ALA A 43 10.44 11.11 9.40
C ALA A 43 10.53 12.44 8.64
N SER A 44 10.85 13.54 9.34
CA SER A 44 11.09 14.85 8.72
C SER A 44 12.33 14.85 7.83
N GLY A 45 13.42 14.20 8.25
CA GLY A 45 14.64 14.08 7.42
C GLY A 45 14.40 13.29 6.13
N ILE A 46 13.54 12.25 6.16
CA ILE A 46 13.10 11.56 4.95
C ILE A 46 12.27 12.49 4.06
N ALA A 47 11.36 13.29 4.63
CA ALA A 47 10.53 14.21 3.87
C ALA A 47 11.35 15.30 3.16
N GLU A 48 12.36 15.83 3.83
CA GLU A 48 13.29 16.80 3.25
C GLU A 48 14.13 16.16 2.14
N LYS A 49 14.77 15.02 2.42
CA LYS A 49 15.69 14.36 1.50
C LYS A 49 15.01 13.82 0.24
N TYR A 50 13.84 13.20 0.40
CA TYR A 50 13.20 12.41 -0.66
C TYR A 50 11.97 13.08 -1.26
N TYR A 51 11.31 13.99 -0.54
CA TYR A 51 10.10 14.65 -1.04
C TYR A 51 10.27 16.17 -1.22
N HIS A 52 11.49 16.70 -1.00
CA HIS A 52 11.80 18.13 -1.11
C HIS A 52 10.85 19.00 -0.27
N LEU A 53 10.48 18.51 0.91
CA LEU A 53 9.63 19.21 1.89
C LEU A 53 10.47 19.63 3.10
N PRO A 54 11.36 20.63 2.98
CA PRO A 54 12.13 21.12 4.10
C PRO A 54 11.22 21.81 5.13
N GLY A 55 11.61 21.76 6.41
CA GLY A 55 10.93 22.51 7.46
C GLY A 55 9.50 22.06 7.75
N LEU A 56 9.17 20.78 7.52
CA LEU A 56 7.88 20.21 7.89
C LEU A 56 7.62 20.46 9.38
N SER A 57 6.59 21.25 9.69
CA SER A 57 6.28 21.58 11.09
C SER A 57 5.88 20.31 11.87
N ALA A 58 6.13 20.32 13.18
CA ALA A 58 5.76 19.21 14.05
C ALA A 58 4.25 18.89 13.98
N SER A 59 3.41 19.92 13.88
CA SER A 59 1.96 19.77 13.74
C SER A 59 1.55 19.11 12.42
N LEU A 60 2.18 19.49 11.31
CA LEU A 60 1.91 18.90 10.00
C LEU A 60 2.43 17.45 9.92
N GLY A 61 3.62 17.20 10.46
CA GLY A 61 4.17 15.84 10.56
C GLY A 61 3.27 14.89 11.36
N LEU A 62 2.74 15.37 12.49
CA LEU A 62 1.78 14.62 13.30
C LEU A 62 0.46 14.38 12.55
N ALA A 63 -0.08 15.40 11.87
CA ALA A 63 -1.31 15.26 11.08
C ALA A 63 -1.16 14.21 9.97
N ILE A 64 -0.03 14.20 9.27
CA ILE A 64 0.29 13.18 8.26
C ILE A 64 0.35 11.79 8.90
N GLY A 65 0.98 11.66 10.06
CA GLY A 65 1.03 10.40 10.81
C GLY A 65 -0.35 9.87 11.19
N ILE A 66 -1.20 10.73 11.75
CA ILE A 66 -2.57 10.37 12.15
C ILE A 66 -3.38 9.94 10.93
N PHE A 67 -3.30 10.70 9.84
CA PHE A 67 -3.96 10.37 8.57
C PHE A 67 -3.55 8.98 8.06
N TRP A 68 -2.24 8.72 8.00
CA TRP A 68 -1.72 7.44 7.53
C TRP A 68 -2.12 6.27 8.43
N MET A 69 -2.12 6.45 9.75
CA MET A 69 -2.55 5.40 10.68
C MET A 69 -4.04 5.10 10.53
N ALA A 70 -4.89 6.14 10.42
CA ALA A 70 -6.32 5.96 10.19
C ALA A 70 -6.58 5.26 8.85
N LEU A 71 -5.87 5.66 7.79
CA LEU A 71 -5.94 5.01 6.48
C LEU A 71 -5.50 3.54 6.54
N LEU A 72 -4.41 3.24 7.25
CA LEU A 72 -3.84 1.92 7.34
C LEU A 72 -4.74 0.95 8.16
N ILE A 73 -5.42 1.47 9.19
CA ILE A 73 -6.45 0.72 9.93
C ILE A 73 -7.65 0.45 9.03
N ALA A 74 -8.16 1.46 8.31
CA ALA A 74 -9.27 1.29 7.37
C ALA A 74 -8.93 0.27 6.26
N PHE A 75 -7.70 0.29 5.77
CA PHE A 75 -7.16 -0.70 4.83
C PHE A 75 -7.15 -2.10 5.45
N LEU A 76 -6.57 -2.28 6.64
CA LEU A 76 -6.45 -3.59 7.31
C LEU A 76 -7.79 -4.29 7.49
N VAL A 77 -8.79 -3.55 7.96
CA VAL A 77 -10.14 -4.09 8.23
C VAL A 77 -11.02 -4.14 6.98
N GLY A 78 -10.52 -3.77 5.80
CA GLY A 78 -11.28 -3.79 4.55
C GLY A 78 -12.45 -2.79 4.51
N PHE A 79 -12.31 -1.63 5.16
CA PHE A 79 -13.32 -0.57 5.15
C PHE A 79 -13.17 0.35 3.93
N LYS A 80 -14.26 0.61 3.21
CA LYS A 80 -14.31 1.43 1.98
C LYS A 80 -13.20 1.06 1.00
N LYS A 81 -13.10 -0.23 0.64
CA LYS A 81 -11.98 -0.80 -0.13
C LYS A 81 -11.61 -0.03 -1.40
N THR A 82 -12.58 0.47 -2.15
CA THR A 82 -12.32 1.34 -3.32
C THR A 82 -11.49 2.58 -2.96
N VAL A 83 -11.75 3.19 -1.80
CA VAL A 83 -11.06 4.38 -1.31
C VAL A 83 -9.80 3.99 -0.53
N SER A 84 -9.90 3.14 0.49
CA SER A 84 -8.77 2.82 1.37
C SER A 84 -7.64 2.12 0.61
N TYR A 85 -7.94 1.12 -0.22
CA TYR A 85 -6.92 0.41 -1.00
C TYR A 85 -6.37 1.32 -2.09
N GLY A 86 -7.24 2.14 -2.68
CA GLY A 86 -6.87 3.11 -3.71
C GLY A 86 -5.91 4.16 -3.18
N LEU A 87 -6.17 4.73 -2.00
CA LEU A 87 -5.29 5.69 -1.36
C LEU A 87 -3.96 5.06 -0.92
N VAL A 88 -3.98 3.87 -0.32
CA VAL A 88 -2.74 3.14 0.02
C VAL A 88 -1.87 2.92 -1.22
N PHE A 89 -2.48 2.44 -2.31
CA PHE A 89 -1.77 2.25 -3.58
C PHE A 89 -1.26 3.57 -4.16
N ALA A 90 -2.13 4.58 -4.30
CA ALA A 90 -1.80 5.83 -4.97
C ALA A 90 -0.73 6.62 -4.22
N LEU A 91 -0.82 6.70 -2.89
CA LEU A 91 0.18 7.42 -2.09
C LEU A 91 1.53 6.70 -2.11
N HIS A 92 1.54 5.37 -2.04
CA HIS A 92 2.77 4.58 -2.11
C HIS A 92 3.43 4.67 -3.51
N ALA A 93 2.64 4.50 -4.57
CA ALA A 93 3.11 4.65 -5.95
C ALA A 93 3.57 6.08 -6.24
N GLY A 94 2.85 7.10 -5.76
CA GLY A 94 3.28 8.49 -5.85
C GLY A 94 4.63 8.72 -5.16
N GLY A 95 4.86 8.10 -3.99
CA GLY A 95 6.14 8.12 -3.31
C GLY A 95 7.29 7.55 -4.16
N ILE A 96 7.06 6.46 -4.90
CA ILE A 96 8.03 5.90 -5.85
C ILE A 96 8.31 6.90 -6.98
N LEU A 97 7.26 7.48 -7.56
CA LEU A 97 7.37 8.41 -8.69
C LEU A 97 8.18 9.66 -8.34
N LEU A 98 8.06 10.17 -7.11
CA LEU A 98 8.80 11.33 -6.63
C LEU A 98 10.32 11.06 -6.49
N VAL A 99 10.74 9.80 -6.37
CA VAL A 99 12.16 9.42 -6.15
C VAL A 99 12.67 8.36 -7.12
N LEU A 100 12.12 8.32 -8.35
CA LEU A 100 12.47 7.35 -9.40
C LEU A 100 13.97 7.08 -9.58
N PRO A 101 14.87 8.08 -9.57
CA PRO A 101 16.30 7.83 -9.72
C PRO A 101 16.88 6.89 -8.65
N SER A 102 16.29 6.85 -7.45
CA SER A 102 16.74 5.99 -6.34
C SER A 102 16.53 4.49 -6.61
N TYR A 103 15.78 4.14 -7.64
CA TYR A 103 15.46 2.75 -8.03
C TYR A 103 16.30 2.25 -9.22
N ILE A 104 17.04 3.13 -9.89
CA ILE A 104 17.77 2.80 -11.11
C ILE A 104 19.22 2.45 -10.74
N LEU A 105 19.64 1.23 -11.08
CA LEU A 105 21.01 0.79 -10.83
C LEU A 105 22.01 1.68 -11.59
N GLY A 106 23.04 2.16 -10.89
CA GLY A 106 24.08 3.01 -11.47
C GLY A 106 23.85 4.52 -11.31
N THR A 107 22.72 4.95 -10.72
CA THR A 107 22.56 6.35 -10.28
C THR A 107 23.31 6.58 -8.96
N GLU A 108 23.76 7.81 -8.73
CA GLU A 108 24.44 8.18 -7.47
C GLU A 108 23.55 8.05 -6.23
N VAL A 109 22.22 8.12 -6.42
CA VAL A 109 21.22 8.06 -5.35
C VAL A 109 20.57 6.67 -5.22
N TYR A 110 21.08 5.67 -5.94
CA TYR A 110 20.55 4.30 -5.90
C TYR A 110 20.49 3.75 -4.47
N ASN A 111 19.35 3.16 -4.12
CA ASN A 111 19.17 2.48 -2.84
C ASN A 111 18.47 1.13 -3.02
N GLN A 112 19.19 0.04 -2.82
CA GLN A 112 18.66 -1.31 -2.93
C GLN A 112 17.44 -1.58 -2.03
N LEU A 113 17.34 -0.92 -0.86
CA LEU A 113 16.19 -1.10 0.04
C LEU A 113 14.90 -0.53 -0.57
N PHE A 114 15.01 0.48 -1.44
CA PHE A 114 13.85 1.07 -2.10
C PHE A 114 13.23 0.10 -3.09
N LEU A 115 14.00 -0.83 -3.67
CA LEU A 115 13.47 -1.82 -4.61
C LEU A 115 12.30 -2.62 -4.04
N ALA A 116 12.22 -2.83 -2.71
CA ALA A 116 11.09 -3.48 -2.06
C ALA A 116 9.75 -2.73 -2.26
N ALA A 117 9.79 -1.42 -2.50
CA ALA A 117 8.59 -0.63 -2.74
C ALA A 117 7.89 -0.99 -4.07
N ILE A 118 8.63 -1.49 -5.08
CA ILE A 118 8.08 -1.86 -6.39
C ILE A 118 7.13 -3.07 -6.30
N PRO A 119 7.55 -4.26 -5.81
CA PRO A 119 6.64 -5.39 -5.66
C PRO A 119 5.54 -5.11 -4.62
N ALA A 120 5.82 -4.28 -3.60
CA ALA A 120 4.78 -3.83 -2.67
C ALA A 120 3.70 -2.99 -3.37
N ALA A 121 4.08 -2.06 -4.26
CA ALA A 121 3.13 -1.28 -5.06
C ALA A 121 2.31 -2.18 -5.99
N ALA A 122 2.94 -3.18 -6.63
CA ALA A 122 2.25 -4.14 -7.46
C ALA A 122 1.21 -4.95 -6.66
N ALA A 123 1.54 -5.37 -5.43
CA ALA A 123 0.61 -6.06 -4.55
C ALA A 123 -0.57 -5.15 -4.11
N MET A 124 -0.31 -3.87 -3.83
CA MET A 124 -1.35 -2.88 -3.52
C MET A 124 -2.28 -2.66 -4.72
N GLY A 125 -1.72 -2.55 -5.93
CA GLY A 125 -2.49 -2.44 -7.18
C GLY A 125 -3.35 -3.68 -7.44
N LEU A 126 -2.79 -4.88 -7.23
CA LEU A 126 -3.52 -6.15 -7.32
C LEU A 126 -4.72 -6.16 -6.37
N LEU A 127 -4.52 -5.78 -5.10
CA LEU A 127 -5.61 -5.70 -4.13
C LEU A 127 -6.67 -4.68 -4.54
N TRP A 128 -6.27 -3.51 -5.05
CA TRP A 128 -7.23 -2.52 -5.50
C TRP A 128 -8.05 -3.03 -6.69
N LEU A 129 -7.43 -3.71 -7.65
CA LEU A 129 -8.14 -4.31 -8.80
C LEU A 129 -9.08 -5.44 -8.36
N LEU A 130 -8.64 -6.30 -7.44
CA LEU A 130 -9.38 -7.48 -6.95
C LEU A 130 -10.18 -7.23 -5.67
N ARG A 131 -10.35 -5.96 -5.26
CA ARG A 131 -10.94 -5.56 -3.98
C ARG A 131 -12.34 -6.14 -3.71
N LYS A 132 -13.11 -6.46 -4.75
CA LYS A 132 -14.45 -7.05 -4.63
C LYS A 132 -14.39 -8.51 -4.15
N GLU A 133 -13.34 -9.23 -4.52
CA GLU A 133 -13.10 -10.62 -4.14
C GLU A 133 -12.46 -10.75 -2.75
N ASP A 134 -11.82 -9.67 -2.30
CA ASP A 134 -11.20 -9.59 -0.98
C ASP A 134 -12.26 -9.45 0.13
N THR A 135 -12.70 -10.59 0.65
CA THR A 135 -13.87 -10.71 1.55
C THR A 135 -13.56 -11.37 2.89
N PHE A 136 -12.38 -11.97 3.06
CA PHE A 136 -12.01 -12.61 4.32
C PHE A 136 -11.54 -11.58 5.34
N LEU A 137 -12.15 -11.58 6.53
CA LEU A 137 -11.91 -10.61 7.62
C LEU A 137 -11.97 -9.14 7.16
N SER A 138 -12.87 -8.84 6.21
CA SER A 138 -13.18 -7.50 5.74
C SER A 138 -14.55 -7.08 6.26
N ILE A 139 -14.66 -5.87 6.82
CA ILE A 139 -15.91 -5.32 7.36
C ILE A 139 -16.92 -5.01 6.24
N GLN A 140 -16.45 -4.77 5.00
CA GLN A 140 -17.32 -4.66 3.83
C GLN A 140 -17.32 -5.95 2.99
N GLY A 141 -18.52 -6.47 2.74
CA GLY A 141 -18.78 -7.56 1.79
C GLY A 141 -18.69 -7.12 0.32
N LYS A 142 -19.33 -7.87 -0.59
CA LYS A 142 -19.28 -7.71 -2.07
C LYS A 142 -19.84 -6.37 -2.62
N LEU A 143 -20.19 -5.40 -1.77
CA LEU A 143 -20.81 -4.12 -2.14
C LEU A 143 -19.82 -2.94 -2.17
N GLY A 144 -18.51 -3.18 -2.01
CA GLY A 144 -17.45 -2.15 -1.96
C GLY A 144 -16.59 -2.04 -3.20
#